data_AF-A0A3D0K0S4-F1
#
_entry.id   AF-A0A3D0K0S4-F1
#
_cell.length_a   1.000
_cell.length_b   1.000
_cell.length_c   1.000
_cell.angle_alpha   90.00
_cell.angle_beta   90.00
_cell.angle_gamma   90.00
#
_symmetry.space_group_name_H-M   'P 1'
#
loop_
_entity.id
_entity.type
_entity.pdbx_description
1 polymer ?
#
loop_
_entity_poly.entity_id
_entity_poly.type
_entity_poly.pdbx_seq_one_letter_code
_entity_poly.pdbx_strand_id
1 'polypeptide(L)'
;MLISTGSVQAAERTVLLEQITATWCGPCQSVGRAAVNLIQDHPDSITGFQVHGSDSYTIGWGNTRMAFYNTGGGYPRVWLDGTREQSGNYGSDAANYANLQSLMNDCLGVPTDVTIETSGVESPNDVYQLTCTIGVEAGGTARTMKFHCVQVLNYYPSGSHYYNCLIQANTAPTITVQPGQTIELTHDFTLSGASADDKDNVAYIAWVQRTANTAPSQIYNADFHAHNRVPPMTASVPGDYPTIAEAILNVSEYSTITIAPGTYYERLDPQGKNVTLLGTAGAEATIIDGSGAGTVISMLNGESSDMIIDGLTIQNGYNSITGGIK
;
A
#
# COMPACT_ATOMS: atom_id res chain seq x y z
N MET A 1 -9.17 39.16 5.61
CA MET A 1 -8.04 38.22 5.38
C MET A 1 -8.13 37.16 6.45
N LEU A 2 -8.91 36.11 6.19
CA LEU A 2 -9.02 34.96 7.09
C LEU A 2 -7.78 34.11 6.85
N ILE A 3 -6.87 34.12 7.82
CA ILE A 3 -5.74 33.19 7.85
C ILE A 3 -6.33 31.86 8.28
N SER A 4 -6.50 30.95 7.32
CA SER A 4 -6.70 29.53 7.59
C SER A 4 -5.45 29.02 8.29
N THR A 5 -5.56 28.79 9.60
CA THR A 5 -4.58 27.97 10.32
C THR A 5 -4.80 26.53 9.88
N GLY A 6 -4.13 26.14 8.80
CA GLY A 6 -4.05 24.72 8.42
C GLY A 6 -3.51 23.95 9.61
N SER A 7 -4.31 23.02 10.14
CA SER A 7 -3.78 21.95 10.97
C SER A 7 -2.70 21.26 10.18
N VAL A 8 -1.47 21.23 10.70
CA VAL A 8 -0.40 20.39 10.17
C VAL A 8 -0.88 18.96 10.40
N GLN A 9 -1.52 18.37 9.39
CA GLN A 9 -1.86 16.97 9.38
C GLN A 9 -0.54 16.21 9.30
N ALA A 10 -0.25 15.38 10.30
CA ALA A 10 0.93 14.53 10.27
C ALA A 10 0.86 13.61 9.05
N ALA A 11 2.01 13.35 8.45
CA ALA A 11 2.15 12.45 7.32
C ALA A 11 1.44 11.12 7.58
N GLU A 12 0.70 10.65 6.58
CA GLU A 12 0.12 9.32 6.58
C GLU A 12 1.23 8.28 6.81
N ARG A 13 0.96 7.33 7.71
CA ARG A 13 1.97 6.47 8.31
C ARG A 13 1.64 5.01 8.03
N THR A 14 2.55 4.35 7.34
CA THR A 14 2.51 2.89 7.17
C THR A 14 3.58 2.26 8.04
N VAL A 15 3.16 1.39 8.96
CA VAL A 15 4.07 0.56 9.76
C VAL A 15 4.70 -0.50 8.85
N LEU A 16 6.02 -0.69 8.95
CA LEU A 16 6.70 -1.76 8.25
C LEU A 16 6.90 -2.97 9.17
N LEU A 17 6.35 -4.11 8.77
CA LEU A 17 6.53 -5.41 9.39
C LEU A 17 7.56 -6.25 8.63
N GLU A 18 8.56 -6.75 9.33
CA GLU A 18 9.60 -7.63 8.79
C GLU A 18 9.58 -8.96 9.54
N GLN A 19 9.05 -10.01 8.91
CA GLN A 19 9.04 -11.35 9.49
C GLN A 19 10.28 -12.13 9.04
N ILE A 20 11.07 -12.59 10.00
CA ILE A 20 12.21 -13.47 9.80
C ILE A 20 11.73 -14.91 9.98
N THR A 21 11.90 -15.72 8.92
CA THR A 21 11.28 -17.05 8.79
C THR A 21 12.21 -18.05 8.11
N ALA A 22 11.80 -19.31 8.07
CA ALA A 22 12.43 -20.37 7.30
C ALA A 22 11.38 -21.43 6.94
N THR A 23 11.56 -22.10 5.81
CA THR A 23 10.62 -23.14 5.34
C THR A 23 10.50 -24.34 6.28
N TRP A 24 11.56 -24.67 7.02
CA TRP A 24 11.57 -25.76 8.01
C TRP A 24 10.99 -25.35 9.37
N CYS A 25 10.65 -24.07 9.57
CA CYS A 25 10.15 -23.55 10.84
C CYS A 25 8.63 -23.74 10.96
N GLY A 26 8.22 -24.80 11.67
CA GLY A 26 6.80 -25.08 11.94
C GLY A 26 6.04 -23.90 12.58
N PRO A 27 6.52 -23.28 13.67
CA PRO A 27 5.84 -22.15 14.30
C PRO A 27 5.74 -20.89 13.42
N CYS A 28 6.65 -20.72 12.45
CA CYS A 28 6.64 -19.57 11.53
C CYS A 28 5.37 -19.51 10.67
N GLN A 29 4.73 -20.66 10.43
CA GLN A 29 3.49 -20.76 9.67
C GLN A 29 2.34 -20.00 10.34
N SER A 30 2.24 -20.11 11.67
CA SER A 30 1.19 -19.43 12.46
C SER A 30 1.43 -17.93 12.54
N VAL A 31 2.69 -17.52 12.70
CA VAL A 31 3.08 -16.10 12.68
C VAL A 31 2.85 -15.49 11.30
N GLY A 32 3.16 -16.22 10.23
CA GLY A 32 2.92 -15.79 8.85
C GLY A 32 1.44 -15.56 8.55
N ARG A 33 0.55 -16.46 8.96
CA ARG A 33 -0.91 -16.25 8.87
C ARG A 33 -1.35 -14.98 9.58
N ALA A 34 -0.90 -14.81 10.82
CA ALA A 34 -1.27 -13.65 11.60
C ALA A 34 -0.80 -12.33 10.96
N ALA A 35 0.40 -12.31 10.40
CA ALA A 35 0.94 -11.14 9.71
C ALA A 35 0.17 -10.82 8.41
N VAL A 36 -0.15 -11.83 7.58
CA VAL A 36 -0.97 -11.63 6.37
C VAL A 36 -2.33 -11.07 6.71
N ASN A 37 -3.03 -11.68 7.68
CA ASN A 37 -4.34 -11.21 8.09
C ASN A 37 -4.27 -9.78 8.63
N LEU A 38 -3.21 -9.44 9.37
CA LEU A 38 -3.04 -8.07 9.88
C LEU A 38 -2.83 -7.06 8.74
N ILE A 39 -2.05 -7.41 7.71
CA ILE A 39 -1.87 -6.55 6.52
C ILE A 39 -3.19 -6.41 5.75
N GLN A 40 -3.96 -7.49 5.61
CA GLN A 40 -5.25 -7.47 4.91
C GLN A 40 -6.34 -6.69 5.66
N ASP A 41 -6.33 -6.76 6.99
CA ASP A 41 -7.32 -6.07 7.82
C ASP A 41 -7.01 -4.57 8.00
N HIS A 42 -5.76 -4.15 7.75
CA HIS A 42 -5.27 -2.77 7.94
C HIS A 42 -4.41 -2.29 6.75
N PRO A 43 -4.90 -2.35 5.50
CA PRO A 43 -4.10 -2.16 4.29
C PRO A 43 -3.44 -0.77 4.21
N ASP A 44 -4.06 0.25 4.82
CA ASP A 44 -3.56 1.63 4.80
C ASP A 44 -2.61 1.95 5.97
N SER A 45 -2.45 1.04 6.93
CA SER A 45 -1.70 1.29 8.17
C SER A 45 -0.49 0.38 8.36
N ILE A 46 -0.43 -0.77 7.67
CA ILE A 46 0.69 -1.69 7.78
C ILE A 46 0.96 -2.41 6.46
N THR A 47 2.25 -2.54 6.14
CA THR A 47 2.73 -3.44 5.10
C THR A 47 3.86 -4.29 5.64
N GLY A 48 4.28 -5.30 4.91
CA GLY A 48 5.39 -6.12 5.36
C GLY A 48 5.82 -7.21 4.41
N PHE A 49 6.95 -7.82 4.76
CA PHE A 49 7.57 -8.87 3.96
C PHE A 49 8.26 -9.93 4.82
N GLN A 50 8.53 -11.06 4.18
CA GLN A 50 9.24 -12.17 4.79
C GLN A 50 10.70 -12.20 4.36
N VAL A 51 11.59 -12.35 5.34
CA VAL A 51 13.01 -12.59 5.16
C VAL A 51 13.32 -14.03 5.52
N HIS A 52 13.62 -14.83 4.50
CA HIS A 52 14.00 -16.22 4.68
C HIS A 52 15.47 -16.34 5.11
N GLY A 53 15.72 -17.27 6.05
CA GLY A 53 17.05 -17.58 6.52
C GLY A 53 17.30 -19.08 6.68
N SER A 54 18.53 -19.49 6.39
CA SER A 54 18.98 -20.89 6.49
C SER A 54 18.11 -21.87 5.69
N ASP A 55 17.65 -21.46 4.51
CA ASP A 55 16.91 -22.29 3.55
C ASP A 55 17.16 -21.86 2.09
N SER A 56 16.48 -22.50 1.14
CA SER A 56 16.66 -22.27 -0.31
C SER A 56 16.21 -20.88 -0.81
N TYR A 57 15.53 -20.08 0.03
CA TYR A 57 15.01 -18.75 -0.31
C TYR A 57 15.81 -17.63 0.35
N THR A 58 16.90 -18.00 1.02
CA THR A 58 17.82 -17.07 1.65
C THR A 58 18.63 -16.30 0.60
N ILE A 59 18.67 -14.97 0.70
CA ILE A 59 19.50 -14.10 -0.16
C ILE A 59 20.52 -13.31 0.66
N GLY A 60 21.59 -12.82 0.02
CA GLY A 60 22.68 -12.09 0.69
C GLY A 60 22.23 -10.82 1.42
N TRP A 61 21.31 -10.05 0.83
CA TRP A 61 20.73 -8.88 1.48
C TRP A 61 19.91 -9.28 2.72
N GLY A 62 19.10 -10.35 2.61
CA GLY A 62 18.31 -10.90 3.72
C GLY A 62 19.18 -11.32 4.91
N ASN A 63 20.31 -11.97 4.65
CA ASN A 63 21.31 -12.27 5.69
C ASN A 63 21.84 -11.02 6.38
N THR A 64 22.14 -9.97 5.62
CA THR A 64 22.57 -8.69 6.17
C THR A 64 21.47 -8.05 7.03
N ARG A 65 20.21 -8.12 6.60
CA ARG A 65 19.06 -7.60 7.37
C ARG A 65 18.81 -8.40 8.65
N MET A 66 18.92 -9.72 8.61
CA MET A 66 18.82 -10.57 9.80
C MET A 66 19.96 -10.31 10.80
N ALA A 67 21.18 -10.06 10.30
CA ALA A 67 22.34 -9.69 11.12
C ALA A 67 22.16 -8.32 11.78
N PHE A 68 21.60 -7.33 11.05
CA PHE A 68 21.23 -6.03 11.60
C PHE A 68 20.30 -6.15 12.82
N TYR A 69 19.35 -7.08 12.77
CA TYR A 69 18.42 -7.39 13.87
C TYR A 69 18.98 -8.34 14.94
N ASN A 70 20.24 -8.76 14.84
CA ASN A 70 20.88 -9.73 15.74
C ASN A 70 20.01 -10.98 16.02
N THR A 71 19.38 -11.51 14.97
CA THR A 71 18.39 -12.60 15.15
C THR A 71 18.99 -13.96 15.44
N GLY A 72 20.30 -14.15 15.19
CA GLY A 72 21.07 -15.32 15.63
C GLY A 72 20.51 -16.68 15.19
N GLY A 73 19.69 -16.73 14.14
CA GLY A 73 19.01 -17.95 13.69
C GLY A 73 17.76 -18.35 14.50
N GLY A 74 17.24 -17.47 15.36
CA GLY A 74 15.97 -17.70 16.06
C GLY A 74 14.78 -17.35 15.16
N TYR A 75 13.96 -18.36 14.84
CA TYR A 75 12.75 -18.22 14.01
C TYR A 75 11.50 -18.74 14.77
N PRO A 76 10.31 -18.14 14.57
CA PRO A 76 10.07 -16.87 13.90
C PRO A 76 10.52 -15.68 14.75
N ARG A 77 10.82 -14.56 14.09
CA ARG A 77 10.89 -13.24 14.72
C ARG A 77 10.19 -12.23 13.83
N VAL A 78 9.52 -11.25 14.41
CA VAL A 78 8.86 -10.17 13.67
C VAL A 78 9.32 -8.84 14.24
N TRP A 79 9.76 -7.94 13.38
CA TRP A 79 10.09 -6.56 13.74
C TRP A 79 9.07 -5.61 13.14
N LEU A 80 8.58 -4.67 13.94
CA LEU A 80 7.73 -3.58 13.46
C LEU A 80 8.48 -2.26 13.64
N ASP A 81 8.55 -1.49 12.55
CA ASP A 81 9.32 -0.25 12.40
C ASP A 81 10.77 -0.31 12.91
N GLY A 82 11.37 -1.50 12.88
CA GLY A 82 12.71 -1.76 13.37
C GLY A 82 12.92 -1.47 14.87
N THR A 83 11.86 -1.31 15.67
CA THR A 83 11.96 -0.98 17.11
C THR A 83 11.09 -1.82 18.02
N ARG A 84 9.98 -2.37 17.53
CA ARG A 84 9.14 -3.33 18.26
C ARG A 84 9.43 -4.74 17.76
N GLU A 85 9.44 -5.70 18.67
CA GLU A 85 9.76 -7.09 18.33
C GLU A 85 8.73 -8.05 18.92
N GLN A 86 8.29 -9.00 18.10
CA GLN A 86 7.76 -10.27 18.56
C GLN A 86 8.82 -11.36 18.36
N SER A 87 9.33 -11.94 19.45
CA SER A 87 10.16 -13.13 19.39
C SER A 87 9.29 -14.40 19.50
N GLY A 88 9.40 -15.29 18.51
CA GLY A 88 8.71 -16.58 18.52
C GLY A 88 7.21 -16.51 18.24
N ASN A 89 6.53 -17.58 18.64
CA ASN A 89 5.11 -17.84 18.37
C ASN A 89 4.29 -17.77 19.66
N TYR A 90 3.13 -17.14 19.61
CA TYR A 90 2.24 -16.91 20.76
C TYR A 90 1.15 -18.00 20.93
N GLY A 91 1.39 -19.19 20.36
CA GLY A 91 0.58 -20.38 20.57
C GLY A 91 -0.58 -20.59 19.60
N SER A 92 -1.06 -19.55 18.92
CA SER A 92 -2.11 -19.64 17.89
C SER A 92 -2.08 -18.45 16.94
N ASP A 93 -2.74 -18.57 15.79
CA ASP A 93 -2.87 -17.47 14.82
C ASP A 93 -3.52 -16.24 15.45
N ALA A 94 -4.60 -16.43 16.22
CA ALA A 94 -5.30 -15.35 16.91
C ALA A 94 -4.43 -14.65 17.97
N ALA A 95 -3.63 -15.41 18.72
CA ALA A 95 -2.74 -14.83 19.73
C ALA A 95 -1.56 -14.08 19.09
N ASN A 96 -1.00 -14.60 17.99
CA ASN A 96 0.00 -13.88 17.21
C ASN A 96 -0.59 -12.60 16.62
N TYR A 97 -1.78 -12.67 16.03
CA TYR A 97 -2.46 -11.51 15.45
C TYR A 97 -2.67 -10.42 16.50
N ALA A 98 -3.24 -10.79 17.67
CA ALA A 98 -3.47 -9.83 18.76
C ALA A 98 -2.18 -9.17 19.24
N ASN A 99 -1.08 -9.94 19.34
CA ASN A 99 0.21 -9.39 19.72
C ASN A 99 0.77 -8.45 18.63
N LEU A 100 0.78 -8.87 17.37
CA LEU A 100 1.26 -8.05 16.25
C LEU A 100 0.43 -6.76 16.10
N GLN A 101 -0.89 -6.84 16.26
CA GLN A 101 -1.77 -5.67 16.25
C GLN A 101 -1.44 -4.70 17.40
N SER A 102 -1.16 -5.22 18.60
CA SER A 102 -0.73 -4.38 19.72
C SER A 102 0.58 -3.65 19.40
N LEU A 103 1.56 -4.36 18.81
CA LEU A 103 2.85 -3.75 18.41
C LEU A 103 2.66 -2.73 17.27
N MET A 104 1.76 -3.00 16.33
CA MET A 104 1.40 -2.07 15.25
C MET A 104 0.80 -0.79 15.84
N ASN A 105 -0.13 -0.90 16.79
CA ASN A 105 -0.74 0.25 17.46
C ASN A 105 0.29 1.07 18.24
N ASP A 106 1.26 0.42 18.91
CA ASP A 106 2.38 1.12 19.55
C ASP A 106 3.23 1.91 18.55
N CYS A 107 3.44 1.35 17.34
CA CYS A 107 4.16 2.01 16.27
C CYS A 107 3.37 3.17 15.65
N LEU A 108 2.05 3.01 15.44
CA LEU A 108 1.16 4.05 14.94
C LEU A 108 1.02 5.22 15.93
N GLY A 109 1.18 4.95 17.24
CA GLY A 109 1.25 5.99 18.26
C GLY A 109 2.51 6.87 18.21
N VAL A 110 3.50 6.53 17.38
CA VAL A 110 4.70 7.35 17.16
C VAL A 110 4.51 8.19 15.89
N PRO A 111 4.33 9.52 16.01
CA PRO A 111 4.11 10.38 14.84
C PRO A 111 5.36 10.45 13.95
N THR A 112 5.15 10.74 12.67
CA THR A 112 6.22 11.00 11.71
C THR A 112 5.92 12.29 10.95
N ASP A 113 6.99 13.02 10.62
CA ASP A 113 7.01 14.17 9.71
C ASP A 113 7.66 13.80 8.37
N VAL A 114 7.88 12.50 8.14
CA VAL A 114 8.51 11.95 6.94
C VAL A 114 7.44 11.37 6.04
N THR A 115 7.38 11.83 4.80
CA THR A 115 6.53 11.26 3.76
C THR A 115 7.36 10.34 2.87
N ILE A 116 6.72 9.29 2.36
CA ILE A 116 7.28 8.46 1.30
C ILE A 116 6.13 8.03 0.39
N GLU A 117 6.30 8.23 -0.90
CA GLU A 117 5.36 7.82 -1.93
C GLU A 117 6.12 7.12 -3.04
N THR A 118 5.54 6.05 -3.57
CA THR A 118 6.10 5.29 -4.67
C THR A 118 5.23 5.36 -5.92
N SER A 119 5.91 5.39 -7.05
CA SER A 119 5.33 5.17 -8.37
C SER A 119 6.25 4.25 -9.15
N GLY A 120 5.76 3.65 -10.22
CA GLY A 120 6.62 2.81 -11.04
C GLY A 120 6.14 2.66 -12.46
N VAL A 121 7.04 2.20 -13.31
CA VAL A 121 6.76 1.92 -14.71
C VAL A 121 7.50 0.67 -15.13
N GLU A 122 6.78 -0.22 -15.81
CA GLU A 122 7.39 -1.36 -16.46
C GLU A 122 8.12 -0.91 -17.73
N SER A 123 9.36 -1.35 -17.87
CA SER A 123 10.23 -1.16 -19.02
C SER A 123 10.46 -2.49 -19.75
N PRO A 124 10.89 -2.46 -21.03
CA PRO A 124 11.21 -3.68 -21.76
C PRO A 124 12.21 -4.59 -21.03
N ASN A 125 12.17 -5.88 -21.34
CA ASN A 125 13.04 -6.92 -20.76
C ASN A 125 12.82 -7.16 -19.26
N ASP A 126 11.56 -7.15 -18.82
CA ASP A 126 11.18 -7.48 -17.44
C ASP A 126 11.84 -6.57 -16.39
N VAL A 127 12.11 -5.32 -16.76
CA VAL A 127 12.64 -4.32 -15.83
C VAL A 127 11.49 -3.48 -15.30
N TYR A 128 11.40 -3.34 -13.99
CA TYR A 128 10.48 -2.40 -13.36
C TYR A 128 11.26 -1.28 -12.68
N GLN A 129 11.02 -0.04 -13.10
CA GLN A 129 11.62 1.11 -12.46
C GLN A 129 10.69 1.61 -11.37
N LEU A 130 11.16 1.54 -10.12
CA LEU A 130 10.48 2.12 -8.96
C LEU A 130 11.05 3.52 -8.70
N THR A 131 10.18 4.51 -8.62
CA THR A 131 10.48 5.87 -8.19
C THR A 131 9.92 6.10 -6.79
N CYS A 132 10.74 6.61 -5.88
CA CYS A 132 10.39 6.89 -4.49
C CYS A 132 10.58 8.39 -4.21
N THR A 133 9.49 9.09 -3.93
CA THR A 133 9.49 10.49 -3.49
C THR A 133 9.48 10.52 -1.97
N ILE A 134 10.54 11.06 -1.36
CA ILE A 134 10.73 11.08 0.10
C ILE A 134 10.78 12.53 0.55
N GLY A 135 9.93 12.90 1.51
CA GLY A 135 9.82 14.25 2.02
C GLY A 135 10.04 14.36 3.52
N VAL A 136 10.30 15.58 3.97
CA VAL A 136 10.10 16.01 5.35
C VAL A 136 9.13 17.18 5.31
N GLU A 137 8.08 17.14 6.10
CA GLU A 137 7.09 18.21 6.18
C GLU A 137 7.72 19.56 6.54
N ALA A 138 7.10 20.67 6.14
CA ALA A 138 7.63 22.01 6.38
C ALA A 138 7.85 22.34 7.87
N GLY A 139 7.00 21.78 8.76
CA GLY A 139 7.15 21.89 10.22
C GLY A 139 8.03 20.79 10.84
N GLY A 140 8.57 19.89 10.03
CA GLY A 140 9.36 18.75 10.47
C GLY A 140 10.81 19.10 10.82
N THR A 141 11.58 18.06 11.12
CA THR A 141 13.01 18.17 11.44
C THR A 141 13.85 17.66 10.28
N ALA A 142 14.94 18.35 9.95
CA ALA A 142 15.91 17.86 8.98
C ALA A 142 16.39 16.44 9.35
N ARG A 143 16.38 15.51 8.40
CA ARG A 143 16.69 14.11 8.66
C ARG A 143 17.72 13.56 7.71
N THR A 144 18.69 12.85 8.27
CA THR A 144 19.57 11.94 7.54
C THR A 144 19.11 10.51 7.80
N MET A 145 18.83 9.77 6.72
CA MET A 145 18.15 8.47 6.75
C MET A 145 18.85 7.47 5.83
N LYS A 146 18.69 6.18 6.14
CA LYS A 146 18.97 5.08 5.21
C LYS A 146 17.71 4.79 4.41
N PHE A 147 17.81 4.88 3.08
CA PHE A 147 16.75 4.48 2.17
C PHE A 147 16.90 3.01 1.82
N HIS A 148 15.79 2.29 1.81
CA HIS A 148 15.72 0.90 1.38
C HIS A 148 14.53 0.73 0.45
N CYS A 149 14.69 -0.10 -0.56
CA CYS A 149 13.57 -0.67 -1.29
C CYS A 149 13.86 -2.13 -1.65
N VAL A 150 12.81 -2.94 -1.64
CA VAL A 150 12.86 -4.36 -1.93
C VAL A 150 11.84 -4.72 -2.98
N GLN A 151 12.14 -5.72 -3.80
CA GLN A 151 11.16 -6.47 -4.55
C GLN A 151 10.75 -7.70 -3.73
N VAL A 152 9.45 -7.92 -3.63
CA VAL A 152 8.85 -9.06 -2.97
C VAL A 152 7.96 -9.84 -3.94
N LEU A 153 7.76 -11.12 -3.67
CA LEU A 153 6.84 -11.97 -4.40
C LEU A 153 5.84 -12.60 -3.42
N ASN A 154 4.56 -12.32 -3.64
CA ASN A 154 3.49 -12.90 -2.83
C ASN A 154 3.28 -14.39 -3.16
N TYR A 155 2.75 -15.15 -2.20
CA TYR A 155 2.54 -16.61 -2.34
C TYR A 155 3.78 -17.43 -2.72
N TYR A 156 4.96 -16.89 -2.40
CA TYR A 156 6.25 -17.51 -2.68
C TYR A 156 7.07 -17.66 -1.39
N PRO A 157 7.73 -18.80 -1.13
CA PRO A 157 7.63 -20.04 -1.89
C PRO A 157 6.21 -20.63 -1.92
N SER A 158 5.97 -21.54 -2.86
CA SER A 158 4.66 -22.19 -2.93
C SER A 158 4.40 -22.99 -1.65
N GLY A 159 3.16 -22.89 -1.17
CA GLY A 159 2.77 -23.44 0.11
C GLY A 159 1.94 -22.43 0.89
N SER A 160 1.58 -22.84 2.09
CA SER A 160 0.69 -22.04 2.92
C SER A 160 1.51 -20.96 3.66
N HIS A 161 1.00 -19.73 3.73
CA HIS A 161 1.46 -18.68 4.68
C HIS A 161 2.79 -17.99 4.36
N TYR A 162 3.23 -18.13 3.12
CA TYR A 162 4.27 -17.28 2.57
C TYR A 162 3.64 -16.09 1.85
N TYR A 163 4.10 -14.91 2.21
CA TYR A 163 3.63 -13.65 1.65
C TYR A 163 4.81 -12.73 1.48
N ASN A 164 4.75 -11.90 0.43
CA ASN A 164 5.76 -10.89 0.13
C ASN A 164 7.19 -11.40 0.44
N CYS A 165 7.57 -12.57 -0.07
CA CYS A 165 8.90 -13.09 0.18
C CYS A 165 9.91 -12.19 -0.50
N LEU A 166 10.93 -11.79 0.26
CA LEU A 166 12.02 -10.98 -0.24
C LEU A 166 12.74 -11.69 -1.39
N ILE A 167 12.82 -11.03 -2.55
CA ILE A 167 13.52 -11.54 -3.75
C ILE A 167 14.83 -10.81 -3.99
N GLN A 168 14.78 -9.48 -3.95
CA GLN A 168 15.95 -8.62 -4.16
C GLN A 168 15.74 -7.25 -3.51
N ALA A 169 16.81 -6.47 -3.42
CA ALA A 169 16.82 -5.20 -2.71
C ALA A 169 17.85 -4.24 -3.31
N ASN A 170 17.62 -2.94 -3.12
CA ASN A 170 18.58 -1.93 -3.50
C ASN A 170 19.86 -1.95 -2.63
N THR A 171 20.88 -1.24 -3.11
CA THR A 171 22.01 -0.85 -2.25
C THR A 171 21.61 0.40 -1.48
N ALA A 172 21.31 0.25 -0.18
CA ALA A 172 20.69 1.28 0.66
C ALA A 172 21.53 2.58 0.82
N PRO A 173 21.21 3.67 0.09
CA PRO A 173 21.97 4.91 0.19
C PRO A 173 21.61 5.66 1.48
N THR A 174 22.53 6.52 1.92
CA THR A 174 22.23 7.52 2.94
C THR A 174 21.74 8.79 2.25
N ILE A 175 20.58 9.29 2.65
CA ILE A 175 19.95 10.50 2.13
C ILE A 175 19.78 11.54 3.24
N THR A 176 19.71 12.82 2.86
CA THR A 176 19.38 13.90 3.79
C THR A 176 18.28 14.75 3.16
N VAL A 177 17.21 14.98 3.91
CA VAL A 177 16.04 15.77 3.48
C VAL A 177 15.81 16.89 4.49
N GLN A 178 15.64 18.13 4.00
CA GLN A 178 15.36 19.30 4.83
C GLN A 178 13.84 19.48 4.99
N PRO A 179 13.38 20.19 6.04
CA PRO A 179 11.97 20.50 6.21
C PRO A 179 11.39 21.23 4.99
N GLY A 180 10.23 20.78 4.53
CA GLY A 180 9.53 21.32 3.36
C GLY A 180 10.13 20.90 2.02
N GLN A 181 11.11 19.99 1.99
CA GLN A 181 11.71 19.48 0.77
C GLN A 181 11.35 18.02 0.54
N THR A 182 11.42 17.64 -0.73
CA THR A 182 11.36 16.25 -1.19
C THR A 182 12.62 15.92 -1.97
N ILE A 183 12.97 14.63 -2.01
CA ILE A 183 13.94 14.07 -2.93
C ILE A 183 13.29 12.92 -3.69
N GLU A 184 13.81 12.64 -4.88
CA GLU A 184 13.37 11.51 -5.69
C GLU A 184 14.53 10.53 -5.85
N LEU A 185 14.25 9.24 -5.63
CA LEU A 185 15.20 8.14 -5.85
C LEU A 185 14.57 7.13 -6.80
N THR A 186 15.34 6.67 -7.78
CA THR A 186 14.91 5.60 -8.69
C THR A 186 15.72 4.33 -8.47
N HIS A 187 15.08 3.18 -8.64
CA HIS A 187 15.73 1.88 -8.65
C HIS A 187 15.08 0.94 -9.66
N ASP A 188 15.91 0.34 -10.51
CA ASP A 188 15.48 -0.64 -11.49
C ASP A 188 15.58 -2.05 -10.91
N PHE A 189 14.45 -2.75 -10.86
CA PHE A 189 14.38 -4.16 -10.53
C PHE A 189 14.27 -4.98 -11.81
N THR A 190 15.29 -5.76 -12.15
CA THR A 190 15.19 -6.77 -13.21
C THR A 190 14.50 -8.00 -12.65
N LEU A 191 13.28 -8.28 -13.10
CA LEU A 191 12.52 -9.46 -12.70
C LEU A 191 13.09 -10.70 -13.39
N SER A 192 13.12 -11.81 -12.66
CA SER A 192 13.60 -13.09 -13.19
C SER A 192 12.97 -14.26 -12.45
N GLY A 193 13.00 -15.44 -13.07
CA GLY A 193 12.42 -16.67 -12.51
C GLY A 193 10.96 -16.48 -12.10
N ALA A 194 10.63 -16.92 -10.88
CA ALA A 194 9.25 -16.86 -10.37
C ALA A 194 8.63 -15.45 -10.41
N SER A 195 9.42 -14.39 -10.29
CA SER A 195 8.89 -13.01 -10.38
C SER A 195 8.59 -12.57 -11.81
N ALA A 196 9.31 -13.09 -12.80
CA ALA A 196 9.01 -12.82 -14.21
C ALA A 196 7.82 -13.67 -14.68
N ASP A 197 7.68 -14.89 -14.13
CA ASP A 197 6.59 -15.82 -14.45
C ASP A 197 5.24 -15.41 -13.83
N ASP A 198 5.25 -14.66 -12.72
CA ASP A 198 4.06 -14.27 -11.95
C ASP A 198 4.11 -12.80 -11.48
N LYS A 199 4.06 -11.87 -12.46
CA LYS A 199 4.13 -10.43 -12.21
C LYS A 199 2.96 -9.87 -11.42
N ASP A 200 1.79 -10.51 -11.48
CA ASP A 200 0.60 -10.07 -10.74
C ASP A 200 0.78 -10.18 -9.22
N ASN A 201 1.69 -11.03 -8.77
CA ASN A 201 2.04 -11.19 -7.36
C ASN A 201 3.36 -10.49 -6.97
N VAL A 202 3.98 -9.75 -7.88
CA VAL A 202 5.15 -8.92 -7.58
C VAL A 202 4.73 -7.61 -6.93
N ALA A 203 5.45 -7.21 -5.90
CA ALA A 203 5.32 -5.89 -5.32
C ALA A 203 6.69 -5.35 -4.88
N TYR A 204 6.71 -4.08 -4.49
CA TYR A 204 7.87 -3.39 -3.98
C TYR A 204 7.52 -2.73 -2.65
N ILE A 205 8.46 -2.73 -1.73
CA ILE A 205 8.29 -2.04 -0.45
C ILE A 205 9.48 -1.11 -0.28
N ALA A 206 9.20 0.18 -0.08
CA ALA A 206 10.20 1.21 0.14
C ALA A 206 10.06 1.76 1.55
N TRP A 207 11.17 2.07 2.21
CA TRP A 207 11.14 2.70 3.53
C TRP A 207 12.39 3.52 3.80
N VAL A 208 12.28 4.41 4.78
CA VAL A 208 13.39 5.22 5.27
C VAL A 208 13.59 5.03 6.75
N GLN A 209 14.82 4.70 7.14
CA GLN A 209 15.18 4.29 8.48
C GLN A 209 16.24 5.22 9.07
N ARG A 210 16.22 5.40 10.39
CA ARG A 210 17.31 6.03 11.12
C ARG A 210 18.63 5.34 10.80
N THR A 211 19.67 6.13 10.55
CA THR A 211 21.02 5.63 10.27
C THR A 211 21.60 4.94 11.50
N ALA A 212 21.63 3.62 11.47
CA ALA A 212 22.27 2.77 12.47
C ALA A 212 22.85 1.54 11.78
N ASN A 213 23.81 0.88 12.44
CA ASN A 213 24.40 -0.38 11.94
C ASN A 213 23.78 -1.63 12.59
N THR A 214 22.98 -1.45 13.65
CA THR A 214 22.26 -2.52 14.35
C THR A 214 20.91 -2.00 14.85
N ALA A 215 19.98 -2.93 15.08
CA ALA A 215 18.70 -2.66 15.73
C ALA A 215 18.86 -2.38 17.24
N PRO A 216 17.89 -1.71 17.88
CA PRO A 216 16.69 -1.12 17.28
C PRO A 216 17.02 0.14 16.47
N SER A 217 16.34 0.35 15.34
CA SER A 217 16.44 1.59 14.57
C SER A 217 15.11 1.93 13.92
N GLN A 218 14.57 3.10 14.30
CA GLN A 218 13.26 3.57 13.86
C GLN A 218 13.17 3.66 12.35
N ILE A 219 12.15 3.02 11.79
CA ILE A 219 11.66 3.27 10.44
C ILE A 219 10.67 4.44 10.52
N TYR A 220 10.96 5.51 9.80
CA TYR A 220 10.18 6.74 9.89
C TYR A 220 8.90 6.65 9.09
N ASN A 221 8.95 6.05 7.90
CA ASN A 221 7.76 5.74 7.11
C ASN A 221 8.12 4.67 6.06
N ALA A 222 7.09 4.02 5.52
CA ALA A 222 7.20 3.02 4.46
C ALA A 222 6.05 3.19 3.45
N ASP A 223 6.23 2.62 2.27
CA ASP A 223 5.18 2.54 1.24
C ASP A 223 5.23 1.17 0.54
N PHE A 224 4.06 0.72 0.09
CA PHE A 224 3.87 -0.52 -0.65
C PHE A 224 3.41 -0.21 -2.08
N HIS A 225 4.07 -0.83 -3.05
CA HIS A 225 3.81 -0.63 -4.46
C HIS A 225 3.57 -1.98 -5.15
N ALA A 226 2.32 -2.32 -5.45
CA ALA A 226 2.05 -3.48 -6.30
C ALA A 226 2.63 -3.25 -7.71
N HIS A 227 3.15 -4.29 -8.35
CA HIS A 227 3.74 -4.17 -9.69
C HIS A 227 2.74 -3.64 -10.72
N ASN A 228 1.50 -4.11 -10.63
CA ASN A 228 0.37 -3.69 -11.46
C ASN A 228 -0.34 -2.42 -10.93
N ARG A 229 0.22 -1.73 -9.91
CA ARG A 229 -0.31 -0.43 -9.45
C ARG A 229 -0.17 0.57 -10.59
N VAL A 230 -1.30 0.92 -11.19
CA VAL A 230 -1.41 2.06 -12.09
C VAL A 230 -1.63 3.30 -11.22
N PRO A 231 -0.81 4.37 -11.31
CA PRO A 231 -1.00 5.58 -10.52
C PRO A 231 -2.42 6.16 -10.70
N PRO A 232 -3.00 6.79 -9.67
CA PRO A 232 -4.26 7.52 -9.82
C PRO A 232 -4.17 8.55 -10.95
N MET A 233 -5.24 8.69 -11.72
CA MET A 233 -5.30 9.67 -12.80
C MET A 233 -6.61 10.46 -12.78
N THR A 234 -6.61 11.59 -13.49
CA THR A 234 -7.83 12.33 -13.79
C THR A 234 -8.29 11.98 -15.20
N ALA A 235 -9.51 11.45 -15.32
CA ALA A 235 -10.16 11.15 -16.59
C ALA A 235 -11.46 11.96 -16.75
N SER A 236 -11.90 12.19 -17.98
CA SER A 236 -13.07 13.00 -18.31
C SER A 236 -14.17 12.23 -19.03
N VAL A 237 -15.43 12.54 -18.68
CA VAL A 237 -16.63 11.91 -19.25
C VAL A 237 -17.73 12.96 -19.57
N PRO A 238 -18.15 13.09 -20.84
CA PRO A 238 -17.50 12.55 -22.02
C PRO A 238 -16.13 13.23 -22.24
N GLY A 239 -15.19 12.51 -22.83
CA GLY A 239 -13.86 13.02 -23.13
C GLY A 239 -12.90 11.86 -23.38
N ASP A 240 -12.07 11.55 -22.38
CA ASP A 240 -11.19 10.38 -22.38
C ASP A 240 -11.98 9.07 -22.52
N TYR A 241 -13.18 9.03 -21.93
CA TYR A 241 -14.12 7.92 -22.08
C TYR A 241 -15.51 8.43 -22.48
N PRO A 242 -16.28 7.65 -23.25
CA PRO A 242 -17.62 8.03 -23.66
C PRO A 242 -18.67 7.82 -22.56
N THR A 243 -18.41 6.97 -21.56
CA THR A 243 -19.34 6.61 -20.46
C THR A 243 -18.62 6.57 -19.12
N ILE A 244 -19.38 6.69 -18.02
CA ILE A 244 -18.82 6.64 -16.67
C ILE A 244 -18.36 5.22 -16.35
N ALA A 245 -19.14 4.20 -16.75
CA ALA A 245 -18.78 2.79 -16.55
C ALA A 245 -17.47 2.40 -17.25
N GLU A 246 -17.23 2.89 -18.47
CA GLU A 246 -15.97 2.63 -19.18
C GLU A 246 -14.79 3.35 -18.50
N ALA A 247 -14.99 4.56 -18.00
CA ALA A 247 -13.97 5.25 -17.21
C ALA A 247 -13.60 4.44 -15.97
N ILE A 248 -14.59 4.00 -15.17
CA ILE A 248 -14.39 3.15 -13.98
C ILE A 248 -13.58 1.88 -14.31
N LEU A 249 -13.90 1.21 -15.42
CA LEU A 249 -13.21 -0.02 -15.82
C LEU A 249 -11.71 0.22 -16.06
N ASN A 250 -11.37 1.35 -16.67
CA ASN A 250 -10.01 1.62 -17.17
C ASN A 250 -9.15 2.48 -16.23
N VAL A 251 -9.75 3.23 -15.31
CA VAL A 251 -8.99 4.01 -14.32
C VAL A 251 -8.47 3.12 -13.19
N SER A 252 -7.38 3.54 -12.59
CA SER A 252 -6.83 2.94 -11.37
C SER A 252 -7.62 3.36 -10.12
N GLU A 253 -7.40 2.64 -9.03
CA GLU A 253 -7.89 3.04 -7.70
C GLU A 253 -7.44 4.46 -7.34
N TYR A 254 -8.26 5.19 -6.57
CA TYR A 254 -8.07 6.59 -6.18
C TYR A 254 -8.05 7.60 -7.35
N SER A 255 -8.36 7.17 -8.58
CA SER A 255 -8.51 8.08 -9.73
C SER A 255 -9.73 9.00 -9.59
N THR A 256 -9.66 10.17 -10.22
CA THR A 256 -10.78 11.12 -10.34
C THR A 256 -11.39 11.05 -11.73
N ILE A 257 -12.68 10.73 -11.80
CA ILE A 257 -13.48 10.79 -13.02
C ILE A 257 -14.29 12.09 -12.98
N THR A 258 -13.90 13.06 -13.79
CA THR A 258 -14.62 14.32 -13.99
C THR A 258 -15.76 14.12 -14.98
N ILE A 259 -16.97 14.49 -14.58
CA ILE A 259 -18.20 14.26 -15.33
C ILE A 259 -18.77 15.62 -15.73
N ALA A 260 -18.91 15.84 -17.04
CA ALA A 260 -19.51 17.06 -17.58
C ALA A 260 -21.01 17.15 -17.25
N PRO A 261 -21.64 18.34 -17.33
CA PRO A 261 -23.08 18.44 -17.20
C PRO A 261 -23.81 17.62 -18.28
N GLY A 262 -24.83 16.87 -17.85
CA GLY A 262 -25.60 15.95 -18.68
C GLY A 262 -26.42 14.96 -17.85
N THR A 263 -27.23 14.15 -18.54
CA THR A 263 -27.95 13.00 -17.95
C THR A 263 -27.37 11.71 -18.50
N TYR A 264 -26.83 10.89 -17.61
CA TYR A 264 -26.14 9.64 -17.91
C TYR A 264 -27.03 8.47 -17.49
N TYR A 265 -27.56 7.72 -18.46
CA TYR A 265 -28.43 6.57 -18.21
C TYR A 265 -27.60 5.32 -17.98
N GLU A 266 -27.00 5.23 -16.79
CA GLU A 266 -26.03 4.20 -16.42
C GLU A 266 -26.36 3.62 -15.04
N ARG A 267 -25.86 2.40 -14.80
CA ARG A 267 -25.81 1.78 -13.48
C ARG A 267 -24.37 1.33 -13.27
N LEU A 268 -23.75 1.85 -12.22
CA LEU A 268 -22.31 1.79 -12.01
C LEU A 268 -21.96 0.74 -10.96
N ASP A 269 -20.86 0.05 -11.22
CA ASP A 269 -20.17 -0.84 -10.29
C ASP A 269 -18.70 -0.39 -10.28
N PRO A 270 -18.19 0.21 -9.18
CA PRO A 270 -16.80 0.63 -9.06
C PRO A 270 -15.78 -0.52 -9.06
N GLN A 271 -16.24 -1.78 -9.02
CA GLN A 271 -15.42 -3.00 -9.07
C GLN A 271 -14.40 -3.10 -7.94
N GLY A 272 -14.75 -2.58 -6.76
CA GLY A 272 -13.87 -2.54 -5.59
C GLY A 272 -12.89 -1.36 -5.60
N LYS A 273 -12.94 -0.46 -6.60
CA LYS A 273 -12.06 0.70 -6.68
C LYS A 273 -12.63 1.90 -5.93
N ASN A 274 -11.83 2.51 -5.07
CA ASN A 274 -12.11 3.78 -4.43
C ASN A 274 -11.86 4.96 -5.38
N VAL A 275 -12.73 5.20 -6.36
CA VAL A 275 -12.63 6.33 -7.30
C VAL A 275 -13.40 7.57 -6.83
N THR A 276 -13.01 8.75 -7.30
CA THR A 276 -13.80 9.98 -7.16
C THR A 276 -14.65 10.20 -8.41
N LEU A 277 -15.98 10.19 -8.28
CA LEU A 277 -16.91 10.62 -9.33
C LEU A 277 -17.30 12.08 -9.07
N LEU A 278 -16.81 13.00 -9.91
CA LEU A 278 -16.96 14.45 -9.72
C LEU A 278 -17.78 15.09 -10.84
N GLY A 279 -19.01 15.52 -10.52
CA GLY A 279 -19.82 16.35 -11.40
C GLY A 279 -19.31 17.80 -11.45
N THR A 280 -18.68 18.16 -12.57
CA THR A 280 -17.95 19.43 -12.74
C THR A 280 -18.83 20.68 -12.74
N ALA A 281 -20.15 20.53 -12.95
CA ALA A 281 -21.13 21.61 -12.95
C ALA A 281 -22.14 21.53 -11.79
N GLY A 282 -21.89 20.63 -10.82
CA GLY A 282 -22.75 20.42 -9.67
C GLY A 282 -23.98 19.54 -9.94
N ALA A 283 -24.62 19.10 -8.85
CA ALA A 283 -25.64 18.05 -8.88
C ALA A 283 -26.89 18.44 -9.72
N GLU A 284 -27.21 19.73 -9.82
CA GLU A 284 -28.34 20.20 -10.63
C GLU A 284 -28.13 19.99 -12.14
N ALA A 285 -26.87 19.92 -12.58
CA ALA A 285 -26.51 19.85 -13.99
C ALA A 285 -25.89 18.50 -14.39
N THR A 286 -25.47 17.67 -13.43
CA THR A 286 -24.88 16.35 -13.69
C THR A 286 -25.67 15.25 -12.99
N ILE A 287 -26.38 14.44 -13.79
CA ILE A 287 -27.36 13.46 -13.31
C ILE A 287 -26.97 12.05 -13.77
N ILE A 288 -26.95 11.09 -12.85
CA ILE A 288 -26.86 9.65 -13.14
C ILE A 288 -28.26 9.05 -12.91
N ASP A 289 -28.81 8.42 -13.95
CA ASP A 289 -30.20 7.97 -14.01
C ASP A 289 -30.30 6.44 -14.19
N GLY A 290 -30.87 5.75 -13.20
CA GLY A 290 -31.06 4.30 -13.21
C GLY A 290 -32.16 3.77 -14.14
N SER A 291 -32.85 4.65 -14.89
CA SER A 291 -33.90 4.29 -15.85
C SER A 291 -35.05 3.46 -15.27
N GLY A 292 -35.36 3.65 -14.00
CA GLY A 292 -36.39 2.92 -13.26
C GLY A 292 -36.02 1.46 -12.97
N ALA A 293 -34.74 1.09 -12.94
CA ALA A 293 -34.31 -0.29 -12.76
C ALA A 293 -33.03 -0.42 -11.92
N GLY A 294 -32.99 -1.39 -11.00
CA GLY A 294 -31.80 -1.72 -10.22
C GLY A 294 -31.32 -0.59 -9.32
N THR A 295 -30.15 -0.78 -8.73
CA THR A 295 -29.43 0.26 -7.99
C THR A 295 -28.57 1.06 -8.96
N VAL A 296 -28.49 2.39 -8.79
CA VAL A 296 -27.73 3.28 -9.70
C VAL A 296 -26.23 3.15 -9.49
N ILE A 297 -25.77 3.03 -8.25
CA ILE A 297 -24.34 2.77 -7.92
C ILE A 297 -24.30 1.65 -6.88
N SER A 298 -23.56 0.58 -7.18
CA SER A 298 -23.42 -0.59 -6.30
C SER A 298 -21.97 -0.71 -5.80
N MET A 299 -21.76 -0.50 -4.50
CA MET A 299 -20.46 -0.58 -3.81
C MET A 299 -20.42 -1.85 -2.94
N LEU A 300 -20.18 -3.00 -3.57
CA LEU A 300 -20.29 -4.31 -2.91
C LEU A 300 -19.00 -5.14 -2.97
N ASN A 301 -17.93 -4.59 -3.54
CA ASN A 301 -16.76 -5.33 -3.98
C ASN A 301 -15.46 -4.93 -3.25
N GLY A 302 -15.56 -4.06 -2.23
CA GLY A 302 -14.40 -3.64 -1.41
C GLY A 302 -14.22 -2.12 -1.32
N GLU A 303 -15.13 -1.34 -1.91
CA GLU A 303 -15.14 0.11 -1.79
C GLU A 303 -15.30 0.55 -0.32
N SER A 304 -14.54 1.58 0.08
CA SER A 304 -14.46 2.12 1.44
C SER A 304 -15.07 3.54 1.52
N SER A 305 -14.85 4.24 2.64
CA SER A 305 -15.16 5.67 2.77
C SER A 305 -14.32 6.57 1.86
N ASP A 306 -13.33 6.04 1.17
CA ASP A 306 -12.43 6.78 0.27
C ASP A 306 -13.00 6.90 -1.15
N MET A 307 -14.07 6.15 -1.47
CA MET A 307 -14.85 6.42 -2.68
C MET A 307 -15.65 7.71 -2.51
N ILE A 308 -15.43 8.67 -3.40
CA ILE A 308 -16.06 10.00 -3.32
C ILE A 308 -17.07 10.15 -4.46
N ILE A 309 -18.27 10.57 -4.12
CA ILE A 309 -19.30 10.98 -5.09
C ILE A 309 -19.63 12.44 -4.76
N ASP A 310 -19.23 13.36 -5.65
CA ASP A 310 -19.41 14.79 -5.43
C ASP A 310 -19.98 15.49 -6.67
N GLY A 311 -20.85 16.47 -6.46
CA GLY A 311 -21.46 17.25 -7.55
C GLY A 311 -22.43 16.47 -8.45
N LEU A 312 -23.02 15.37 -7.97
CA LEU A 312 -23.89 14.49 -8.76
C LEU A 312 -25.31 14.37 -8.17
N THR A 313 -26.32 14.37 -9.04
CA THR A 313 -27.66 13.85 -8.71
C THR A 313 -27.75 12.38 -9.11
N ILE A 314 -28.22 11.52 -8.19
CA ILE A 314 -28.49 10.10 -8.45
C ILE A 314 -29.98 9.90 -8.38
N GLN A 315 -30.61 9.46 -9.47
CA GLN A 315 -32.07 9.33 -9.55
C GLN A 315 -32.54 8.08 -10.28
N ASN A 316 -33.84 7.82 -10.16
CA ASN A 316 -34.57 6.81 -10.93
C ASN A 316 -33.97 5.39 -10.86
N GLY A 317 -33.30 5.01 -9.79
CA GLY A 317 -33.05 3.58 -9.54
C GLY A 317 -34.24 2.93 -8.83
N TYR A 318 -34.46 1.65 -9.11
CA TYR A 318 -35.60 0.88 -8.61
C TYR A 318 -35.15 -0.53 -8.24
N ASN A 319 -34.96 -0.74 -6.94
CA ASN A 319 -34.68 -2.02 -6.32
C ASN A 319 -35.56 -2.10 -5.05
N SER A 320 -36.11 -3.28 -4.75
CA SER A 320 -36.97 -3.48 -3.56
C SER A 320 -36.23 -3.26 -2.24
N ILE A 321 -34.90 -3.14 -2.27
CA ILE A 321 -34.05 -2.96 -1.08
C ILE A 321 -33.29 -1.61 -1.13
N THR A 322 -32.75 -1.19 -2.28
CA THR A 322 -31.93 0.04 -2.41
C THR A 322 -32.04 0.70 -3.79
N GLY A 323 -32.87 1.74 -3.92
CA GLY A 323 -33.10 2.41 -5.21
C GLY A 323 -31.91 3.26 -5.70
N GLY A 324 -31.23 4.00 -4.81
CA GLY A 324 -30.16 4.94 -5.22
C GLY A 324 -28.77 4.31 -5.21
N ILE A 325 -28.17 4.27 -4.02
CA ILE A 325 -26.85 3.71 -3.75
C ILE A 325 -27.04 2.46 -2.88
N LYS A 326 -26.22 1.43 -3.11
CA LYS A 326 -26.18 0.22 -2.28
C LYS A 326 -24.77 -0.12 -1.90
#